data_AF-A0A1E4KMQ5-F1
#
_entry.id   AF-A0A1E4KMQ5-F1
#
_cell.length_a   1.000
_cell.length_b   1.000
_cell.length_c   1.000
_cell.angle_alpha   90.00
_cell.angle_beta   90.00
_cell.angle_gamma   90.00
#
_symmetry.space_group_name_H-M   'P 1'
#
loop_
_entity.id
_entity.type
_entity.pdbx_description
1 polymer ?
#
loop_
_entity_poly.entity_id
_entity_poly.type
_entity_poly.pdbx_seq_one_letter_code
_entity_poly.pdbx_strand_id
1 'polypeptide(L)' 'MLKILLLIAIVFLVLALFRAYQRSLNKPPTPTREQTVEDMVKCVHCGVNLPRSEAIYSGGEFFCT' A
#
# COMPACT_ATOMS: atom_id res chain seq x y z
N MET A 1 40.07 -16.85 25.61
CA MET A 1 39.22 -17.55 24.62
C MET A 1 37.72 -17.31 24.86
N LEU A 2 37.15 -17.66 26.03
CA LEU A 2 35.72 -17.45 26.34
C LEU A 2 35.26 -15.98 26.27
N LYS A 3 36.11 -15.02 26.67
CA LYS A 3 35.82 -13.58 26.62
C LYS A 3 35.53 -13.09 25.19
N ILE A 4 36.20 -13.65 24.18
CA ILE A 4 36.01 -13.27 22.78
C ILE A 4 34.71 -13.86 22.23
N LEU A 5 34.41 -15.11 22.60
CA LEU A 5 33.13 -15.76 22.24
C LEU A 5 31.92 -15.03 22.83
N LEU A 6 32.02 -14.55 24.07
CA LEU A 6 30.99 -13.73 24.71
C LEU A 6 30.76 -12.42 23.95
N LEU A 7 31.83 -11.73 23.54
CA LEU A 7 31.70 -10.49 22.78
C LEU A 7 31.03 -10.72 21.42
N ILE A 8 31.40 -11.79 20.71
CA ILE A 8 30.77 -12.15 19.42
C ILE A 8 29.28 -12.46 19.65
N ALA A 9 28.94 -13.23 20.68
CA ALA A 9 27.56 -13.57 21.00
C ALA A 9 26.71 -12.32 21.27
N ILE A 10 27.24 -11.37 22.05
CA ILE A 10 26.55 -10.10 22.34
C ILE A 10 26.32 -9.29 21.07
N VAL A 11 27.34 -9.17 20.20
CA VAL A 11 27.22 -8.45 18.92
C VAL A 11 26.14 -9.09 18.04
N PHE A 12 26.13 -10.41 17.92
CA PHE A 12 25.09 -11.12 17.16
C PHE A 12 23.70 -10.90 17.73
N LEU A 13 23.56 -10.91 19.05
CA LEU A 13 22.28 -10.73 19.73
C LEU A 13 21.72 -9.32 19.50
N VAL A 14 22.57 -8.29 19.62
CA VAL A 14 22.20 -6.89 19.32
C VAL A 14 21.82 -6.73 17.84
N LEU A 15 22.59 -7.30 16.91
CA LEU A 15 22.28 -7.24 15.48
C LEU A 15 20.98 -7.97 15.12
N ALA A 16 20.69 -9.11 15.77
CA ALA A 16 19.47 -9.86 15.56
C ALA A 16 18.25 -9.09 16.05
N LEU A 17 18.32 -8.50 17.25
CA LEU A 17 17.25 -7.65 17.79
C LEU A 17 17.02 -6.41 16.93
N PHE A 18 18.09 -5.75 16.50
CA PHE A 18 17.99 -4.56 15.63
C PHE A 18 17.36 -4.90 14.28
N ARG A 19 17.76 -6.01 13.65
CA ARG A 19 17.14 -6.48 12.40
C ARG A 19 15.67 -6.87 12.57
N ALA A 20 15.32 -7.53 13.68
CA ALA A 20 13.93 -7.89 13.97
C ALA A 20 13.06 -6.64 14.17
N TYR A 21 13.58 -5.64 14.89
CA TYR A 21 12.91 -4.36 15.09
C TYR A 21 12.72 -3.60 13.77
N GLN A 22 13.75 -3.52 12.93
CA GLN A 22 13.64 -2.90 11.60
C GLN A 22 12.62 -3.60 10.70
N ARG A 23 12.53 -4.94 10.74
CA ARG A 23 11.51 -5.69 9.99
C ARG A 23 10.10 -5.39 10.47
N SER A 24 9.91 -5.11 11.76
CA SER A 24 8.61 -4.71 12.30
C SER A 24 8.21 -3.31 11.86
N LEU A 25 9.16 -2.38 11.74
CA LEU A 25 8.91 -1.01 11.27
C LEU A 25 8.72 -0.94 9.76
N ASN A 26 9.50 -1.72 9.01
CA ASN A 26 9.39 -1.83 7.56
C ASN A 26 8.35 -2.86 7.13
N LYS A 27 7.39 -3.23 7.99
CA LYS A 27 6.25 -4.00 7.52
C LYS A 27 5.60 -3.13 6.44
N PRO A 28 5.64 -3.52 5.16
CA PRO A 28 4.90 -2.79 4.15
C PRO A 28 3.47 -2.73 4.68
N PRO A 29 2.77 -1.59 4.58
CA PRO A 29 1.35 -1.59 4.84
C PRO A 29 0.80 -2.80 4.10
N THR A 30 0.17 -3.72 4.84
CA THR A 30 -0.63 -4.80 4.25
C THR A 30 -1.41 -4.12 3.13
N PRO A 31 -1.42 -4.61 1.88
CA PRO A 31 -2.18 -3.95 0.84
C PRO A 31 -3.60 -3.85 1.37
N THR A 32 -3.96 -2.67 1.86
CA THR A 32 -5.32 -2.31 2.25
C THR A 32 -6.02 -2.47 0.94
N ARG A 33 -6.70 -3.62 0.78
CA ARG A 33 -7.44 -4.06 -0.40
C ARG A 33 -7.68 -2.84 -1.25
N GLU A 34 -6.80 -2.66 -2.26
CA GLU A 34 -6.68 -1.38 -2.95
C GLU A 34 -8.11 -1.00 -3.32
N GLN A 35 -8.63 0.05 -2.68
CA GLN A 35 -9.79 0.72 -3.21
C GLN A 35 -9.24 1.19 -4.55
N THR A 36 -9.52 0.41 -5.59
CA THR A 36 -9.00 0.63 -6.93
C THR A 36 -9.34 2.07 -7.22
N VAL A 37 -8.30 2.92 -7.32
CA VAL A 37 -8.50 4.32 -7.62
C VAL A 37 -9.02 4.33 -9.05
N GLU A 38 -10.35 4.44 -9.17
CA GLU A 38 -11.01 4.44 -10.46
C GLU A 38 -10.94 5.84 -11.06
N ASP A 39 -10.84 5.89 -12.39
CA ASP A 39 -10.96 7.14 -13.11
C ASP A 39 -12.35 7.74 -12.87
N MET A 40 -12.41 8.97 -12.37
CA MET A 40 -13.66 9.70 -12.24
C MET A 40 -13.98 10.38 -13.57
N VAL A 41 -15.16 10.09 -14.13
CA VAL A 41 -15.64 10.71 -15.37
C VAL A 41 -16.78 11.66 -15.06
N LYS A 42 -16.91 12.72 -15.86
CA LYS A 42 -17.99 13.69 -15.72
C LYS A 42 -19.15 13.31 -16.62
N CYS A 43 -20.36 13.23 -16.07
CA CYS A 43 -21.55 13.06 -16.87
C CYS A 43 -21.88 14.32 -17.67
N VAL A 44 -22.17 14.17 -18.97
CA VAL A 44 -22.54 15.27 -19.86
C VAL A 44 -23.93 15.82 -19.57
N HIS A 45 -24.87 14.97 -19.13
CA HIS A 45 -26.24 15.37 -18.83
C HIS A 45 -26.40 16.08 -17.48
N CYS A 46 -25.88 15.48 -16.40
CA CYS A 46 -26.08 15.95 -15.03
C CYS A 46 -24.87 16.73 -14.45
N GLY A 47 -23.68 16.62 -15.07
CA GLY A 47 -22.48 17.29 -14.61
C GLY A 47 -21.81 16.67 -13.37
N VAL A 48 -22.40 15.62 -12.80
CA VAL A 48 -21.82 14.88 -11.66
C VAL A 48 -20.57 14.13 -12.07
N ASN A 49 -19.63 14.00 -11.15
CA ASN A 49 -18.47 13.12 -11.32
C ASN A 49 -18.80 11.78 -10.68
N LEU A 50 -18.59 10.70 -11.43
CA LEU A 50 -18.86 9.34 -10.96
C LEU A 50 -17.74 8.39 -11.43
N PRO A 51 -17.53 7.25 -10.75
CA PRO A 51 -16.50 6.29 -11.13
C PRO A 51 -16.74 5.74 -12.55
N ARG A 52 -15.69 5.56 -13.33
CA ARG A 52 -15.81 5.06 -14.71
C ARG A 52 -16.53 3.71 -14.81
N SER A 53 -16.45 2.86 -13.77
CA SER A 53 -17.15 1.57 -13.72
C SER A 53 -18.67 1.69 -13.62
N GLU A 54 -19.17 2.79 -13.07
CA GLU A 54 -20.60 3.09 -12.89
C GLU A 54 -21.18 3.93 -14.04
N ALA A 55 -20.35 4.38 -14.99
CA ALA A 55 -20.75 5.28 -16.06
C ALA A 55 -21.29 4.53 -17.27
N ILE A 56 -22.38 5.02 -17.86
CA ILE A 56 -22.87 4.53 -19.15
C ILE A 56 -22.07 5.25 -20.25
N TYR A 57 -21.35 4.49 -21.08
CA TYR A 57 -20.62 5.03 -22.22
C TYR A 57 -21.44 4.91 -23.50
N SER A 58 -21.79 6.04 -24.12
CA SER A 58 -22.59 6.09 -25.34
C SER A 58 -22.13 7.24 -26.24
N GLY A 59 -21.97 7.00 -27.53
CA GLY A 59 -21.64 8.06 -28.50
C GLY A 59 -20.32 8.80 -28.26
N GLY A 60 -19.40 8.26 -27.46
CA GLY A 60 -18.15 8.94 -27.09
C GLY A 60 -18.22 9.72 -25.78
N GLU A 61 -19.37 9.73 -25.11
CA GLU A 61 -19.62 10.49 -23.90
C GLU A 61 -20.03 9.59 -22.73
N PHE A 62 -19.90 10.11 -21.50
CA PHE A 62 -20.26 9.41 -20.27
C PHE A 62 -21.56 9.98 -19.67
N PHE A 63 -22.41 9.08 -19.17
CA PHE A 63 -23.71 9.40 -18.60
C PHE A 63 -23.88 8.76 -17.22
N CYS A 64 -24.58 9.48 -16.34
CA CYS A 64 -25.08 8.96 -15.08
C CYS A 64 -26.29 8.03 -15.37
N THR A 65 -26.41 6.95 -14.60
CA THR A 65 -27.60 6.07 -14.65
C THR A 65 -28.84 6.81 -14.13
#